data_AF-S9PIB1-F1
#
_entry.id   AF-S9PIB1-F1
#
_cell.length_a   1.000
_cell.length_b   1.000
_cell.length_c   1.000
_cell.angle_alpha   90.00
_cell.angle_beta   90.00
_cell.angle_gamma   90.00
#
_symmetry.space_group_name_H-M   'P 1'
#
loop_
_entity.id
_entity.type
_entity.pdbx_description
1 polymer ?
#
loop_
_entity_poly.entity_id
_entity_poly.type
_entity_poly.pdbx_seq_one_letter_code
_entity_poly.pdbx_strand_id
1 'polypeptide(L)'
;MSDGRAWQGNVKARLYERVRERGYESLTAFAEARPAVPLHLLAEELGKDDVAGVQVLSGLLAEAERHKQVTRFVRDVFTRLWSQSVPDGWPLVLDDANRFKVAEAIGSWIAYTPETHKERARQVRTALLAMPPPPGWRPFGPDDELLLSLLPDEEA
;
A
#
# COMPACT_ATOMS: atom_id res chain seq x y z
N MET A 1 17.78 -13.18 7.36
CA MET A 1 16.93 -12.76 8.50
C MET A 1 17.65 -11.59 9.15
N SER A 2 16.98 -10.46 9.40
CA SER A 2 17.61 -9.34 10.11
C SER A 2 17.91 -9.76 11.56
N ASP A 3 18.96 -9.19 12.17
CA ASP A 3 19.43 -9.50 13.53
C ASP A 3 18.43 -9.12 14.65
N GLY A 4 17.13 -8.99 14.35
CA GLY A 4 16.10 -8.53 15.27
C GLY A 4 16.15 -7.04 15.61
N ARG A 5 17.14 -6.28 15.10
CA ARG A 5 17.32 -4.83 15.36
C ARG A 5 16.07 -4.01 15.05
N ALA A 6 15.37 -4.34 13.97
CA ALA A 6 14.10 -3.71 13.62
C ALA A 6 13.06 -3.74 14.75
N TRP A 7 13.15 -4.66 15.71
CA TRP A 7 12.19 -4.84 16.79
C TRP A 7 12.70 -4.40 18.17
N GLN A 8 13.92 -3.90 18.25
CA GLN A 8 14.51 -3.47 19.53
C GLN A 8 14.04 -2.06 19.91
N GLY A 9 13.76 -1.84 21.19
CA GLY A 9 13.45 -0.53 21.74
C GLY A 9 12.12 0.07 21.24
N ASN A 10 12.03 1.40 21.23
CA ASN A 10 10.84 2.11 20.78
C ASN A 10 10.80 2.23 19.25
N VAL A 11 10.35 1.16 18.60
CA VAL A 11 10.24 1.04 17.14
C VAL A 11 9.46 2.19 16.51
N LYS A 12 8.35 2.62 17.12
CA LYS A 12 7.50 3.69 16.60
C LYS A 12 8.24 5.03 16.62
N ALA A 13 8.86 5.39 17.75
CA ALA A 13 9.63 6.62 17.86
C ALA A 13 10.77 6.66 16.82
N ARG A 14 11.50 5.55 16.68
CA ARG A 14 12.60 5.42 15.72
C ARG A 14 12.14 5.61 14.28
N LEU A 15 11.02 5.00 13.88
CA LEU A 15 10.45 5.20 12.53
C LEU A 15 10.25 6.69 12.23
N TYR A 16 9.64 7.44 13.15
CA TYR A 16 9.42 8.87 12.97
C TYR A 16 10.70 9.72 13.07
N GLU A 17 11.72 9.26 13.79
CA GLU A 17 13.06 9.88 13.77
C GLU A 17 13.70 9.72 12.38
N ARG A 18 13.68 8.51 11.81
CA ARG A 18 14.20 8.24 10.46
C ARG A 18 13.51 9.09 9.38
N VAL A 19 12.20 9.28 9.49
CA VAL A 19 11.43 10.15 8.60
C VAL A 19 11.91 11.60 8.70
N ARG A 20 12.07 12.12 9.94
CA ARG A 20 12.55 13.49 10.18
C ARG A 20 13.99 13.71 9.73
N GLU A 21 14.87 12.73 9.92
CA GLU A 21 16.25 12.75 9.41
C GLU A 21 16.32 12.91 7.88
N ARG A 22 15.26 12.50 7.17
CA ARG A 22 15.11 12.65 5.71
C ARG A 22 14.39 13.94 5.29
N GLY A 23 14.08 14.82 6.24
CA GLY A 23 13.46 16.12 5.98
C GLY A 23 11.95 16.07 5.76
N TYR A 24 11.27 15.00 6.15
CA TYR A 24 9.81 14.90 6.04
C TYR A 24 9.13 15.12 7.40
N GLU A 25 7.99 15.81 7.39
CA GLU A 25 7.22 16.13 8.59
C GLU A 25 6.34 14.96 9.07
N SER A 26 6.04 14.02 8.18
CA SER A 26 5.20 12.85 8.46
C SER A 26 5.64 11.65 7.62
N LEU A 27 5.25 10.45 8.07
CA LEU A 27 5.53 9.23 7.30
C LEU A 27 4.73 9.22 5.99
N THR A 28 3.51 9.76 6.02
CA THR A 28 2.67 9.96 4.84
C THR A 28 3.37 10.85 3.82
N ALA A 29 3.91 12.01 4.21
CA ALA A 29 4.64 12.89 3.30
C ALA A 29 5.88 12.22 2.69
N PHE A 30 6.61 11.43 3.49
CA PHE A 30 7.71 10.61 3.00
C PHE A 30 7.24 9.58 1.94
N ALA A 31 6.13 8.89 2.20
CA ALA A 31 5.59 7.88 1.29
C ALA A 31 4.97 8.48 0.02
N GLU A 32 4.37 9.67 0.10
CA GLU A 32 3.77 10.40 -1.03
C GLU A 32 4.82 10.91 -2.02
N ALA A 33 6.00 11.28 -1.53
CA ALA A 33 7.13 11.62 -2.39
C ALA A 33 7.69 10.40 -3.18
N ARG A 34 7.21 9.19 -2.86
CA ARG A 34 7.60 7.90 -3.47
C ARG A 34 6.36 7.12 -3.90
N PRO A 35 5.58 7.66 -4.85
CA PRO A 35 4.32 7.06 -5.25
C PRO A 35 4.54 5.64 -5.81
N ALA A 36 3.65 4.72 -5.45
CA ALA A 36 3.71 3.31 -5.85
C ALA A 36 4.98 2.53 -5.46
N VAL A 37 5.94 3.12 -4.73
CA VAL A 37 7.13 2.41 -4.25
C VAL A 37 6.69 1.38 -3.18
N PRO A 38 7.08 0.10 -3.33
CA PRO A 38 6.75 -0.96 -2.37
C PRO A 38 7.19 -0.65 -0.94
N LEU A 39 6.40 -1.12 0.04
CA LEU A 39 6.62 -0.85 1.47
C LEU A 39 7.99 -1.31 1.98
N HIS A 40 8.53 -2.41 1.44
CA HIS A 40 9.84 -2.90 1.83
C HIS A 40 10.98 -1.99 1.34
N LEU A 41 10.84 -1.38 0.16
CA LEU A 41 11.82 -0.40 -0.34
C LEU A 41 11.75 0.91 0.42
N LEU A 42 10.54 1.36 0.81
CA LEU A 42 10.39 2.49 1.73
C LEU A 42 11.11 2.24 3.06
N ALA A 43 10.97 1.02 3.60
CA ALA A 43 11.63 0.63 4.83
C ALA A 43 13.15 0.57 4.68
N GLU A 44 13.67 0.00 3.58
CA GLU A 44 15.10 0.01 3.27
C GLU A 44 15.65 1.42 3.16
N GLU A 45 14.92 2.33 2.50
CA GLU A 45 15.32 3.73 2.40
C GLU A 45 15.32 4.41 3.77
N LEU A 46 14.37 4.11 4.65
CA LEU A 46 14.30 4.64 6.02
C LEU A 46 15.38 4.08 6.95
N GLY A 47 15.86 2.87 6.67
CA GLY A 47 16.95 2.25 7.39
C GLY A 47 16.99 0.77 7.11
N LYS A 48 17.88 0.36 6.21
CA LYS A 48 18.16 -1.04 5.94
C LYS A 48 18.45 -1.79 7.23
N ASP A 49 17.73 -2.89 7.46
CA ASP A 49 17.75 -3.74 8.66
C ASP A 49 17.27 -3.07 9.97
N ASP A 50 16.91 -1.79 9.95
CA ASP A 50 16.48 -0.99 11.11
C ASP A 50 14.96 -0.72 11.11
N VAL A 51 14.37 -0.65 9.92
CA VAL A 51 12.93 -0.47 9.68
C VAL A 51 12.40 -1.64 8.86
N ALA A 52 11.24 -2.16 9.25
CA ALA A 52 10.54 -3.22 8.51
C ALA A 52 9.34 -2.66 7.72
N GLY A 53 9.00 -3.27 6.58
CA GLY A 53 7.85 -2.84 5.77
C GLY A 53 6.52 -2.83 6.53
N VAL A 54 6.31 -3.78 7.46
CA VAL A 54 5.12 -3.80 8.33
C VAL A 54 5.06 -2.60 9.29
N GLN A 55 6.22 -2.06 9.71
CA GLN A 55 6.27 -0.87 10.56
C GLN A 55 5.87 0.38 9.77
N VAL A 56 6.31 0.46 8.50
CA VAL A 56 5.86 1.51 7.58
C VAL A 56 4.35 1.42 7.37
N LEU A 57 3.82 0.23 7.08
CA LEU A 57 2.38 0.00 6.92
C LEU A 57 1.60 0.44 8.17
N SER A 58 1.99 -0.01 9.36
CA SER A 58 1.31 0.35 10.61
C SER A 58 1.42 1.84 10.93
N GLY A 59 2.55 2.47 10.62
CA GLY A 59 2.73 3.92 10.80
C GLY A 59 1.83 4.73 9.88
N LEU A 60 1.73 4.33 8.60
CA LEU A 60 0.86 4.98 7.62
C LEU A 60 -0.61 4.83 7.99
N LEU A 61 -1.04 3.63 8.43
CA LEU A 61 -2.40 3.42 8.93
C LEU A 61 -2.69 4.33 10.14
N ALA A 62 -1.78 4.40 11.11
CA ALA A 62 -1.98 5.24 12.29
C ALA A 62 -2.11 6.73 11.96
N GLU A 63 -1.35 7.23 10.97
CA GLU A 63 -1.51 8.60 10.48
C GLU A 63 -2.84 8.79 9.75
N ALA A 64 -3.22 7.84 8.91
CA ALA A 64 -4.49 7.86 8.18
C ALA A 64 -5.70 7.84 9.12
N GLU A 65 -5.67 7.03 10.18
CA GLU A 65 -6.71 7.01 11.21
C GLU A 65 -6.82 8.36 11.92
N ARG A 66 -5.68 8.94 12.34
CA ARG A 66 -5.65 10.26 13.00
C ARG A 66 -6.22 11.37 12.13
N HIS A 67 -6.00 11.28 10.81
CA HIS A 67 -6.45 12.28 9.85
C HIS A 67 -7.78 11.93 9.16
N LYS A 68 -8.42 10.82 9.55
CA LYS A 68 -9.66 10.30 8.93
C LYS A 68 -9.53 10.05 7.41
N GLN A 69 -8.38 9.54 6.97
CA GLN A 69 -8.06 9.26 5.57
C GLN A 69 -7.83 7.76 5.31
N VAL A 70 -8.51 6.88 6.06
CA VAL A 70 -8.29 5.43 5.97
C VAL A 70 -8.62 4.88 4.58
N THR A 71 -9.70 5.33 3.93
CA THR A 71 -10.02 4.93 2.54
C THR A 71 -8.86 5.25 1.59
N ARG A 72 -8.33 6.48 1.64
CA ARG A 72 -7.19 6.88 0.81
C ARG A 72 -5.94 6.03 1.11
N PHE A 73 -5.67 5.72 2.37
CA PHE A 73 -4.61 4.78 2.76
C PHE A 73 -4.82 3.39 2.14
N VAL A 74 -6.04 2.86 2.13
CA VAL A 74 -6.35 1.57 1.51
C VAL A 74 -6.07 1.60 0.00
N ARG A 75 -6.36 2.72 -0.70
CA ARG A 75 -6.00 2.90 -2.12
C ARG A 75 -4.47 3.01 -2.33
N ASP A 76 -3.75 3.67 -1.42
CA ASP A 76 -2.29 3.77 -1.49
C ASP A 76 -1.62 2.41 -1.33
N VAL A 77 -2.07 1.60 -0.35
CA VAL A 77 -1.57 0.24 -0.14
C VAL A 77 -1.88 -0.65 -1.33
N PHE A 78 -3.06 -0.54 -1.95
CA PHE A 78 -3.37 -1.24 -3.20
C PHE A 78 -2.31 -0.93 -4.26
N THR A 79 -2.05 0.35 -4.48
CA THR A 79 -1.12 0.84 -5.51
C THR A 79 0.30 0.27 -5.32
N ARG A 80 0.80 0.24 -4.08
CA ARG A 80 2.15 -0.25 -3.74
C ARG A 80 2.29 -1.77 -3.88
N LEU A 81 1.24 -2.52 -3.57
CA LEU A 81 1.26 -3.99 -3.70
C LEU A 81 1.03 -4.41 -5.15
N TRP A 82 0.22 -3.65 -5.88
CA TRP A 82 -0.03 -3.83 -7.29
C TRP A 82 1.25 -3.63 -8.10
N SER A 83 1.98 -2.54 -7.87
CA SER A 83 3.25 -2.27 -8.56
C SER A 83 4.32 -3.33 -8.31
N GLN A 84 4.31 -3.95 -7.12
CA GLN A 84 5.23 -5.04 -6.76
C GLN A 84 4.91 -6.35 -7.50
N SER A 85 3.62 -6.71 -7.57
CA SER A 85 3.19 -8.03 -8.06
C SER A 85 2.91 -8.03 -9.57
N VAL A 86 2.48 -6.89 -10.10
CA VAL A 86 2.05 -6.69 -11.50
C VAL A 86 2.69 -5.40 -12.06
N PRO A 87 4.03 -5.33 -12.19
CA PRO A 87 4.74 -4.10 -12.54
C PRO A 87 4.37 -3.54 -13.92
N ASP A 88 3.98 -4.41 -14.86
CA ASP A 88 3.57 -4.06 -16.21
C ASP A 88 2.08 -3.68 -16.31
N GLY A 89 1.36 -3.66 -15.18
CA GLY A 89 -0.07 -3.36 -15.12
C GLY A 89 -0.96 -4.55 -15.49
N TRP A 90 -2.26 -4.30 -15.61
CA TRP A 90 -3.26 -5.34 -15.83
C TRP A 90 -2.91 -6.21 -17.06
N PRO A 91 -2.94 -7.54 -16.94
CA PRO A 91 -2.48 -8.42 -18.01
C PRO A 91 -3.42 -8.37 -19.23
N LEU A 92 -2.86 -8.52 -20.42
CA LEU A 92 -3.63 -8.68 -21.66
C LEU A 92 -4.48 -9.96 -21.65
N VAL A 93 -3.93 -11.04 -21.08
CA VAL A 93 -4.58 -12.35 -20.97
C VAL A 93 -4.41 -12.87 -19.54
N LEU A 94 -5.51 -13.28 -18.91
CA LEU A 94 -5.50 -13.84 -17.56
C LEU A 94 -5.26 -15.37 -17.59
N ASP A 95 -4.09 -15.75 -18.11
CA ASP A 95 -3.58 -17.13 -18.04
C ASP A 95 -3.18 -17.52 -16.61
N ASP A 96 -2.73 -18.75 -16.38
CA ASP A 96 -2.44 -19.24 -15.03
C ASP A 96 -1.35 -18.43 -14.31
N ALA A 97 -0.32 -17.98 -15.04
CA ALA A 97 0.77 -17.19 -14.45
C ALA A 97 0.30 -15.77 -14.08
N ASN A 98 -0.44 -15.11 -14.96
CA ASN A 98 -0.98 -13.78 -14.71
C ASN A 98 -2.09 -13.81 -13.66
N ARG A 99 -2.89 -14.87 -13.65
CA ARG A 99 -3.92 -15.10 -12.62
C ARG A 99 -3.30 -15.19 -11.23
N PHE A 100 -2.19 -15.90 -11.08
CA PHE A 100 -1.49 -15.97 -9.80
C PHE A 100 -1.00 -14.59 -9.35
N LYS A 101 -0.33 -13.81 -10.21
CA LYS A 101 0.15 -12.46 -9.87
C LYS A 101 -0.98 -11.51 -9.45
N VAL A 102 -2.08 -11.49 -10.20
CA VAL A 102 -3.25 -10.67 -9.87
C VAL A 102 -3.89 -11.12 -8.56
N ALA A 103 -4.02 -12.44 -8.35
CA ALA A 103 -4.57 -12.99 -7.11
C ALA A 103 -3.67 -12.71 -5.89
N GLU A 104 -2.35 -12.80 -6.04
CA GLU A 104 -1.37 -12.47 -5.01
C GLU A 104 -1.45 -10.98 -4.62
N ALA A 105 -1.49 -10.09 -5.62
CA ALA A 105 -1.60 -8.65 -5.39
C ALA A 105 -2.87 -8.30 -4.60
N ILE A 106 -4.04 -8.77 -5.08
CA ILE A 106 -5.34 -8.46 -4.47
C ILE A 106 -5.48 -9.16 -3.12
N GLY A 107 -5.04 -10.42 -3.01
CA GLY A 107 -5.08 -11.18 -1.76
C GLY A 107 -4.25 -10.52 -0.66
N SER A 108 -3.02 -10.11 -0.98
CA SER A 108 -2.15 -9.39 -0.06
C SER A 108 -2.74 -8.04 0.36
N TRP A 109 -3.30 -7.30 -0.58
CA TRP A 109 -3.98 -6.03 -0.29
C TRP A 109 -5.17 -6.20 0.65
N ILE A 110 -6.04 -7.20 0.43
CA ILE A 110 -7.17 -7.48 1.33
C ILE A 110 -6.65 -7.91 2.71
N ALA A 111 -5.56 -8.66 2.78
CA ALA A 111 -4.97 -9.08 4.06
C ALA A 111 -4.45 -7.89 4.89
N TYR A 112 -3.88 -6.88 4.23
CA TYR A 112 -3.37 -5.66 4.87
C TYR A 112 -4.40 -4.55 5.04
N THR A 113 -5.58 -4.67 4.41
CA THR A 113 -6.70 -3.75 4.59
C THR A 113 -7.24 -3.84 6.04
N PRO A 114 -7.48 -2.71 6.73
CA PRO A 114 -8.09 -2.70 8.06
C PRO A 114 -9.47 -3.38 8.07
N GLU A 115 -9.87 -4.00 9.20
CA GLU A 115 -11.16 -4.71 9.33
C GLU A 115 -12.35 -3.84 8.91
N THR A 116 -12.33 -2.56 9.25
CA THR A 116 -13.38 -1.58 8.89
C THR A 116 -13.57 -1.43 7.37
N HIS A 117 -12.58 -1.80 6.55
CA HIS A 117 -12.58 -1.64 5.10
C HIS A 117 -12.55 -2.97 4.33
N LYS A 118 -12.43 -4.12 5.00
CA LYS A 118 -12.27 -5.41 4.32
C LYS A 118 -13.42 -5.79 3.41
N GLU A 119 -14.67 -5.52 3.82
CA GLU A 119 -15.82 -5.81 2.94
C GLU A 119 -15.80 -4.97 1.68
N ARG A 120 -15.50 -3.66 1.81
CA ARG A 120 -15.33 -2.76 0.66
C ARG A 120 -14.21 -3.25 -0.26
N ALA A 121 -13.05 -3.65 0.29
CA ALA A 121 -11.95 -4.21 -0.50
C ALA A 121 -12.33 -5.52 -1.24
N ARG A 122 -13.14 -6.39 -0.63
CA ARG A 122 -13.67 -7.58 -1.31
C ARG A 122 -14.64 -7.24 -2.43
N GLN A 123 -15.45 -6.20 -2.28
CA GLN A 123 -16.31 -5.69 -3.35
C GLN A 123 -15.49 -5.13 -4.51
N VAL A 124 -14.44 -4.35 -4.24
CA VAL A 124 -13.51 -3.84 -5.25
C VAL A 124 -12.86 -4.99 -6.02
N ARG A 125 -12.37 -6.04 -5.35
CA ARG A 125 -11.87 -7.25 -6.01
C ARG A 125 -12.91 -7.83 -6.97
N THR A 126 -14.14 -8.02 -6.49
CA THR A 126 -15.21 -8.60 -7.32
C THR A 126 -15.48 -7.73 -8.55
N ALA A 127 -15.50 -6.41 -8.39
CA ALA A 127 -15.67 -5.46 -9.49
C ALA A 127 -14.52 -5.53 -10.50
N LEU A 128 -13.26 -5.53 -10.05
CA LEU A 128 -12.08 -5.67 -10.91
C LEU A 128 -12.07 -6.97 -11.70
N LEU A 129 -12.54 -8.08 -11.11
CA LEU A 129 -12.60 -9.37 -11.81
C LEU A 129 -13.79 -9.46 -12.78
N ALA A 130 -14.91 -8.82 -12.46
CA ALA A 130 -16.09 -8.80 -13.33
C ALA A 130 -15.93 -7.82 -14.51
N MET A 131 -15.28 -6.68 -14.28
CA MET A 131 -15.02 -5.62 -15.23
C MET A 131 -13.53 -5.27 -15.17
N PRO A 132 -12.67 -6.08 -15.82
CA PRO A 132 -11.23 -5.84 -15.79
C PRO A 132 -10.86 -4.49 -16.42
N PRO A 133 -9.90 -3.75 -15.84
CA PRO A 133 -9.35 -2.57 -16.47
C PRO A 133 -8.61 -2.92 -17.78
N PRO A 134 -8.33 -1.93 -18.63
CA PRO A 134 -7.62 -2.16 -19.87
C PRO A 134 -6.22 -2.73 -19.62
N PRO A 135 -5.68 -3.56 -20.54
CA PRO A 135 -4.32 -4.06 -20.44
C PRO A 135 -3.30 -2.93 -20.25
N GLY A 136 -2.33 -3.15 -19.35
CA GLY A 136 -1.33 -2.15 -18.97
C GLY A 136 -1.80 -1.13 -17.94
N TRP A 137 -3.07 -1.18 -17.50
CA TRP A 137 -3.52 -0.32 -16.41
C TRP A 137 -2.74 -0.57 -15.13
N ARG A 138 -2.19 0.50 -14.56
CA ARG A 138 -1.58 0.49 -13.24
C ARG A 138 -1.87 1.84 -12.57
N PRO A 139 -2.33 1.85 -11.32
CA PRO A 139 -2.47 3.09 -10.58
C PRO A 139 -1.08 3.66 -10.31
N PHE A 140 -0.90 4.96 -10.51
CA PHE A 140 0.33 5.66 -10.14
C PHE A 140 0.30 6.19 -8.71
N GLY A 141 -0.88 6.27 -8.10
CA GLY A 141 -1.08 6.76 -6.74
C GLY A 141 -2.47 6.41 -6.21
N PRO A 142 -2.76 6.76 -4.95
CA PRO A 142 -4.06 6.49 -4.32
C PRO A 142 -5.24 7.18 -5.00
N ASP A 143 -4.98 8.24 -5.78
CA ASP A 143 -6.02 9.07 -6.39
C ASP A 143 -6.22 8.73 -7.89
N ASP A 144 -5.86 7.50 -8.29
CA ASP A 144 -6.21 6.94 -9.60
C ASP A 144 -7.73 6.93 -9.80
N GLU A 145 -8.19 7.32 -11.01
CA GLU A 145 -9.62 7.50 -11.31
C GLU A 145 -10.44 6.22 -11.09
N LEU A 146 -9.91 5.06 -11.46
CA LEU A 146 -10.61 3.78 -11.25
C LEU A 146 -10.66 3.45 -9.76
N LEU A 147 -9.57 3.67 -9.02
CA LEU A 147 -9.55 3.43 -7.57
C LEU A 147 -10.50 4.38 -6.82
N LEU A 148 -10.58 5.65 -7.21
CA LEU A 148 -11.54 6.63 -6.67
C LEU A 148 -12.98 6.19 -6.93
N SER A 149 -13.27 5.68 -8.13
CA SER A 149 -14.60 5.18 -8.47
C SER A 149 -14.98 3.92 -7.69
N LEU A 150 -14.04 3.00 -7.49
CA LEU A 150 -14.30 1.71 -6.84
C LEU A 150 -14.28 1.81 -5.30
N LEU A 151 -13.48 2.74 -4.76
CA LEU A 151 -13.30 2.93 -3.33
C LEU A 151 -13.28 4.44 -3.00
N PRO A 152 -14.44 5.11 -3.10
CA PRO A 152 -14.54 6.55 -2.83
C PRO A 152 -14.27 6.87 -1.36
N ASP A 153 -13.84 8.10 -1.08
CA ASP A 153 -13.67 8.56 0.30
C ASP A 153 -15.00 8.53 1.05
N GLU A 154 -14.93 8.29 2.36
CA GLU A 154 -16.11 8.34 3.20
C GLU A 154 -16.54 9.81 3.32
N GLU A 155 -17.81 10.09 3.07
CA GLU A 155 -18.36 11.43 3.25
C GLU A 155 -18.16 11.84 4.73
N ALA A 156 -17.61 13.04 4.94
CA ALA A 156 -17.25 13.59 6.24
C ALA A 156 -18.45 14.01 7.09
#